data_AF-A0A1M6BVU9-F1
#
_entry.id   AF-A0A1M6BVU9-F1
#
_cell.length_a   1.000
_cell.length_b   1.000
_cell.length_c   1.000
_cell.angle_alpha   90.00
_cell.angle_beta   90.00
_cell.angle_gamma   90.00
#
_symmetry.space_group_name_H-M   'P 1'
#
loop_
_entity.id
_entity.type
_entity.pdbx_description
1 polymer ?
#
loop_
_entity_poly.entity_id
_entity_poly.type
_entity_poly.pdbx_seq_one_letter_code
_entity_poly.pdbx_strand_id
1 'polypeptide(L)'
;MTTHTLTGTWFISGIGEAENEVGILALLTDGRAIQFPSSTAKPRLNQTMRLWYRYESATLLRFSLKYGEEGWIRTIEETHDGWIMSDESGIHKFPCIIAPEDALPEWYPELLEKNLDRMNKP
;
A
#
# COMPACT_ATOMS: atom_id res chain seq x y z
N MET A 1 12.52 -18.80 11.04
CA MET A 1 11.55 -18.28 10.06
C MET A 1 11.69 -16.77 10.10
N THR A 2 12.35 -16.19 9.11
CA THR A 2 12.48 -14.73 8.98
C THR A 2 11.16 -14.21 8.44
N THR A 3 10.37 -13.57 9.29
CA THR A 3 9.20 -12.80 8.87
C THR A 3 9.71 -11.64 8.03
N HIS A 4 9.64 -11.75 6.70
CA HIS A 4 9.94 -10.60 5.85
C HIS A 4 8.84 -9.56 6.07
N THR A 5 9.21 -8.43 6.67
CA THR A 5 8.30 -7.31 6.84
C THR A 5 8.06 -6.67 5.48
N LEU A 6 6.82 -6.68 4.98
CA LEU A 6 6.37 -5.98 3.75
C LEU A 6 6.55 -4.46 3.78
N THR A 7 7.16 -3.92 4.84
CA THR A 7 7.53 -2.51 4.93
C THR A 7 8.39 -2.13 3.73
N GLY A 8 8.02 -1.03 3.08
CA GLY A 8 8.66 -0.56 1.86
C GLY A 8 7.68 0.20 0.97
N THR A 9 8.17 0.60 -0.19
CA THR A 9 7.36 1.24 -1.23
C THR A 9 7.22 0.27 -2.39
N TRP A 10 5.99 0.12 -2.87
CA TRP A 10 5.61 -0.87 -3.85
C TRP A 10 4.85 -0.20 -4.99
N PHE A 11 5.15 -0.61 -6.22
CA PHE A 11 4.24 -0.41 -7.34
C PHE A 11 3.13 -1.45 -7.25
N ILE A 12 1.89 -0.98 -7.25
CA ILE A 12 0.72 -1.82 -7.09
C ILE A 12 -0.15 -1.71 -8.33
N SER A 13 -0.47 -2.85 -8.94
CA SER A 13 -1.27 -2.96 -10.16
C SER A 13 -2.72 -3.32 -9.85
N GLY A 14 -3.61 -3.01 -10.78
CA GLY A 14 -5.04 -3.30 -10.63
C GLY A 14 -5.74 -2.38 -9.62
N ILE A 15 -5.11 -1.26 -9.27
CA ILE A 15 -5.72 -0.20 -8.49
C ILE A 15 -5.98 1.02 -9.38
N GLY A 16 -7.16 1.63 -9.27
CA GLY A 16 -7.58 2.73 -10.13
C GLY A 16 -8.75 2.37 -11.05
N GLU A 17 -9.20 3.35 -11.84
CA GLU A 17 -10.33 3.18 -12.77
C GLU A 17 -9.91 2.58 -14.11
N ALA A 18 -8.63 2.65 -14.46
CA ALA A 18 -8.08 2.12 -15.70
C ALA A 18 -7.33 0.80 -15.46
N GLU A 19 -7.58 -0.21 -16.32
CA GLU A 19 -7.02 -1.57 -16.20
C GLU A 19 -5.48 -1.64 -16.20
N ASN A 20 -4.80 -0.58 -16.68
CA ASN A 20 -3.34 -0.52 -16.76
C ASN A 20 -2.71 0.51 -15.82
N GLU A 21 -3.48 1.09 -14.90
CA GLU A 21 -2.94 2.04 -13.96
C GLU A 21 -2.14 1.33 -12.87
N VAL A 22 -0.91 1.80 -12.68
CA VAL A 22 -0.02 1.36 -11.60
C VAL A 22 0.01 2.49 -10.58
N GLY A 23 -0.42 2.21 -9.36
CA GLY A 23 -0.29 3.14 -8.26
C GLY A 23 0.92 2.83 -7.38
N ILE A 24 1.00 3.53 -6.25
CA ILE A 24 2.10 3.39 -5.28
C ILE A 24 1.51 3.07 -3.91
N LEU A 25 1.96 1.99 -3.29
CA LEU A 25 1.63 1.62 -1.92
C LEU A 25 2.88 1.75 -1.05
N ALA A 26 2.84 2.65 -0.06
CA ALA A 26 3.87 2.78 0.95
C ALA A 26 3.39 2.10 2.24
N LEU A 27 4.16 1.13 2.75
CA LEU A 27 3.93 0.46 4.03
C LEU A 27 5.07 0.83 4.99
N LEU A 28 4.75 1.50 6.10
CA LEU A 28 5.72 2.04 7.04
C LEU A 28 5.89 1.12 8.26
N THR A 29 7.05 1.18 8.93
CA THR A 29 7.35 0.34 10.10
C THR A 29 6.43 0.57 11.29
N ASP A 30 5.76 1.72 11.35
CA ASP A 30 4.86 2.10 12.43
C ASP A 30 3.38 1.74 12.17
N GLY A 31 3.13 0.92 11.15
CA GLY A 31 1.78 0.45 10.80
C GLY A 31 0.97 1.46 9.99
N ARG A 32 1.54 2.58 9.54
CA ARG A 32 0.88 3.48 8.57
C ARG A 32 1.07 2.96 7.15
N ALA A 33 0.05 3.17 6.32
CA ALA A 33 0.06 2.86 4.91
C ALA A 33 -0.53 4.00 4.09
N ILE A 34 0.13 4.37 2.99
CA ILE A 34 -0.36 5.39 2.06
C ILE A 34 -0.48 4.75 0.68
N GLN A 35 -1.67 4.83 0.08
CA GLN A 35 -1.91 4.35 -1.28
C GLN A 35 -2.23 5.52 -2.20
N PHE A 36 -1.36 5.73 -3.19
CA PHE A 36 -1.56 6.64 -4.31
C PHE A 36 -2.17 5.85 -5.48
N PRO A 37 -3.25 6.36 -6.12
CA PRO A 37 -3.93 5.64 -7.19
C PRO A 37 -3.09 5.56 -8.48
N SER A 38 -2.12 6.46 -8.65
CA SER A 38 -1.29 6.57 -9.84
C SER A 38 0.17 6.81 -9.47
N SER A 39 1.08 6.18 -10.20
CA SER A 39 2.52 6.44 -10.18
C SER A 39 2.93 7.44 -11.25
N THR A 40 2.13 7.68 -12.29
CA THR A 40 2.53 8.59 -13.39
C THR A 40 1.96 9.99 -13.23
N ALA A 41 0.75 10.12 -12.68
CA ALA A 41 0.10 11.41 -12.47
C ALA A 41 0.19 11.84 -11.01
N LYS A 42 0.59 13.10 -10.75
CA LYS A 42 0.58 13.68 -9.40
C LYS A 42 -0.87 13.68 -8.87
N PRO A 43 -1.20 12.85 -7.86
CA PRO A 43 -2.58 12.74 -7.39
C PRO A 43 -2.95 13.94 -6.53
N ARG A 44 -4.23 14.29 -6.54
CA ARG A 44 -4.78 15.23 -5.55
C ARG A 44 -4.79 14.55 -4.18
N LEU A 45 -4.60 15.31 -3.11
CA LEU A 45 -4.55 14.77 -1.74
C LEU A 45 -5.82 13.97 -1.36
N ASN A 46 -6.99 14.35 -1.86
CA ASN A 46 -8.24 13.64 -1.58
C ASN A 46 -8.39 12.31 -2.34
N GLN A 47 -7.54 12.04 -3.34
CA GLN A 47 -7.51 10.77 -4.08
C GLN A 47 -6.58 9.74 -3.42
N THR A 48 -5.73 10.17 -2.50
CA THR A 48 -4.82 9.29 -1.75
C THR A 48 -5.54 8.64 -0.57
N MET A 49 -5.44 7.32 -0.46
CA MET A 49 -5.93 6.60 0.72
C MET A 49 -4.86 6.64 1.82
N ARG A 50 -5.31 6.96 3.03
CA ARG A 50 -4.49 6.99 4.25
C ARG A 50 -5.02 5.88 5.13
N LEU A 51 -4.18 4.89 5.39
CA LEU A 51 -4.58 3.62 5.97
C LEU A 51 -3.67 3.28 7.14
N TRP A 52 -4.19 2.47 8.04
CA TRP A 52 -3.41 1.73 9.02
C TRP A 52 -3.38 0.28 8.59
N TYR A 53 -2.29 -0.42 8.89
CA TYR A 53 -2.15 -1.83 8.61
C TYR A 53 -1.52 -2.59 9.77
N ARG A 54 -1.90 -3.86 9.92
CA ARG A 54 -1.29 -4.79 10.86
C ARG A 54 -1.34 -6.22 10.31
N TYR A 55 -0.37 -7.03 10.71
CA TYR A 55 -0.41 -8.47 10.45
C TYR A 55 -1.41 -9.12 11.40
N GLU A 56 -2.35 -9.89 10.85
CA GLU A 56 -3.21 -10.81 11.61
C GLU A 56 -2.58 -12.21 11.66
N SER A 57 -1.81 -12.56 10.63
CA SER A 57 -0.98 -13.77 10.56
C SER A 57 0.17 -13.56 9.57
N ALA A 58 0.97 -14.61 9.30
CA ALA A 58 2.05 -14.56 8.32
C ALA A 58 1.57 -14.28 6.87
N THR A 59 0.30 -14.57 6.57
CA THR A 59 -0.27 -14.42 5.21
C THR A 59 -1.48 -13.51 5.18
N LEU A 60 -1.85 -12.88 6.30
CA LEU A 60 -3.03 -12.02 6.40
C LEU A 60 -2.66 -10.64 6.91
N LEU A 61 -3.00 -9.63 6.12
CA LEU A 61 -2.90 -8.22 6.50
C LEU A 61 -4.30 -7.66 6.74
N ARG A 62 -4.47 -6.88 7.80
CA ARG A 62 -5.64 -6.03 7.94
C ARG A 62 -5.28 -4.60 7.57
N PHE A 63 -6.12 -3.97 6.76
CA PHE A 63 -6.09 -2.53 6.52
C PHE A 63 -7.31 -1.87 7.14
N SER A 64 -7.15 -0.69 7.74
CA SER A 64 -8.24 0.11 8.30
C SER A 64 -8.05 1.60 7.98
N LEU A 65 -9.15 2.35 7.99
CA LEU A 65 -9.11 3.80 7.76
C LEU A 65 -8.66 4.59 9.01
N LYS A 66 -8.77 3.98 10.20
CA LYS A 66 -8.42 4.57 11.48
C LYS A 66 -7.63 3.59 12.34
N TYR A 67 -6.79 4.14 13.20
CA TYR A 67 -5.95 3.36 14.09
C TYR A 67 -6.81 2.53 15.05
N GLY A 68 -6.49 1.25 15.19
CA GLY A 68 -7.17 0.34 16.13
C GLY A 68 -8.59 -0.09 15.75
N GLU A 69 -9.19 0.46 14.69
CA GLU A 69 -10.50 0.01 14.22
C GLU A 69 -10.43 -1.31 13.46
N GLU A 70 -11.56 -2.00 13.43
CA GLU A 70 -11.77 -3.09 12.48
C GLU A 70 -11.71 -2.54 11.04
N GLY A 71 -11.23 -3.38 10.15
CA GLY A 71 -10.99 -3.04 8.76
C GLY A 71 -11.10 -4.28 7.90
N TRP A 72 -10.70 -4.21 6.64
CA TRP A 72 -10.78 -5.35 5.73
C TRP A 72 -9.50 -6.17 5.76
N ILE A 73 -9.65 -7.48 5.51
CA ILE A 73 -8.51 -8.40 5.45
C ILE A 73 -8.08 -8.56 3.98
N ARG A 74 -6.77 -8.75 3.81
CA ARG A 74 -6.12 -9.10 2.56
C ARG A 74 -5.20 -10.29 2.79
N THR A 75 -5.25 -11.22 1.84
CA THR A 75 -4.30 -12.34 1.81
C THR A 75 -3.04 -11.90 1.06
N ILE A 76 -1.89 -12.35 1.55
CA ILE A 76 -0.57 -12.07 0.98
C ILE A 76 0.03 -13.39 0.50
N GLU A 77 0.52 -13.37 -0.73
CA GLU A 77 1.34 -14.43 -1.32
C GLU A 77 2.68 -13.82 -1.75
N GLU A 78 3.79 -14.26 -1.15
CA GLU A 78 5.13 -13.78 -1.53
C GLU A 78 5.50 -14.28 -2.93
N THR A 79 6.16 -13.43 -3.71
CA THR A 79 6.73 -13.77 -5.01
C THR A 79 8.23 -13.50 -5.01
N HIS A 80 8.93 -13.87 -6.08
CA HIS A 80 10.37 -13.65 -6.20
C HIS A 80 10.76 -12.15 -6.18
N ASP A 81 9.90 -11.29 -6.70
CA ASP A 81 10.11 -9.86 -6.95
C ASP A 81 9.21 -8.94 -6.11
N GLY A 82 8.40 -9.52 -5.22
CA GLY A 82 7.47 -8.79 -4.38
C GLY A 82 6.43 -9.71 -3.76
N TRP A 83 5.16 -9.35 -3.91
CA TRP A 83 4.05 -10.09 -3.33
C TRP A 83 2.75 -9.80 -4.07
N ILE A 84 1.76 -10.66 -3.89
CA ILE A 84 0.42 -10.47 -4.42
C ILE A 84 -0.53 -10.27 -3.23
N MET A 85 -1.23 -9.15 -3.25
CA MET A 85 -2.36 -8.90 -2.37
C MET A 85 -3.63 -9.46 -2.99
N SER A 86 -4.42 -10.22 -2.25
CA SER A 86 -5.74 -10.66 -2.71
C SER A 86 -6.84 -10.14 -1.80
N ASP A 87 -8.00 -9.81 -2.38
CA ASP A 87 -9.20 -9.54 -1.59
C ASP A 87 -9.72 -10.81 -0.89
N GLU A 88 -10.76 -10.66 -0.06
CA GLU A 88 -11.32 -11.77 0.72
C GLU A 88 -11.93 -12.87 -0.17
N SER A 89 -12.32 -12.53 -1.40
CA SER A 89 -12.86 -13.50 -2.36
C SER A 89 -11.76 -14.27 -3.11
N GLY A 90 -10.52 -13.76 -3.10
CA GLY A 90 -9.41 -14.28 -3.90
C GLY A 90 -9.54 -14.01 -5.41
N ILE A 91 -10.62 -13.36 -5.84
CA ILE A 91 -10.89 -13.05 -7.26
C ILE A 91 -10.02 -11.89 -7.71
N HIS A 92 -9.99 -10.80 -6.93
CA HIS A 92 -9.16 -9.65 -7.25
C HIS A 92 -7.78 -9.81 -6.64
N LYS A 93 -6.78 -9.73 -7.51
CA LYS A 93 -5.36 -9.79 -7.16
C LYS A 93 -4.70 -8.48 -7.54
N PHE A 94 -3.93 -7.94 -6.61
CA PHE A 94 -3.16 -6.71 -6.77
C PHE A 94 -1.69 -7.08 -6.59
N PRO A 95 -0.96 -7.34 -7.69
CA PRO A 95 0.48 -7.52 -7.65
C PRO A 95 1.16 -6.27 -7.09
N CYS A 96 2.06 -6.48 -6.14
CA CYS A 96 2.88 -5.46 -5.49
C CYS A 96 4.35 -5.78 -5.78
N ILE A 97 4.97 -5.01 -6.66
CA ILE A 97 6.37 -5.16 -7.04
C ILE A 97 7.16 -4.05 -6.35
N ILE A 98 8.38 -4.33 -5.93
CA ILE A 98 9.21 -3.32 -5.27
C ILE A 98 9.35 -2.07 -6.16
N ALA A 99 9.13 -0.89 -5.58
CA ALA A 99 9.35 0.38 -6.25
C ALA A 99 10.74 0.92 -5.86
N PRO A 100 11.76 0.80 -6.72
CA PRO A 100 13.07 1.32 -6.41
C PRO A 100 13.02 2.85 -6.37
N GLU A 101 13.87 3.45 -5.54
CA GLU A 101 13.83 4.88 -5.23
C GLU A 101 14.00 5.77 -6.48
N ASP A 102 14.83 5.34 -7.42
CA ASP A 102 15.10 6.01 -8.69
C ASP A 102 13.95 5.92 -9.71
N ALA A 103 13.02 4.98 -9.53
CA ALA A 103 11.81 4.86 -10.34
C ALA A 103 10.62 5.62 -9.75
N LEU A 104 10.73 6.14 -8.52
CA LEU A 104 9.66 6.90 -7.90
C LEU A 104 9.54 8.29 -8.53
N PRO A 105 8.31 8.81 -8.71
CA PRO A 105 8.11 10.14 -9.25
C PRO A 105 8.68 11.22 -8.34
N GLU A 106 9.17 12.32 -8.91
CA GLU A 106 9.73 13.45 -8.14
C GLU A 106 8.75 14.03 -7.11
N TRP A 107 7.44 13.93 -7.36
CA TRP A 107 6.41 14.42 -6.45
C TRP A 107 6.19 13.52 -5.23
N TYR A 108 6.64 12.26 -5.27
CA TYR A 108 6.29 11.24 -4.28
C TYR A 108 6.75 11.58 -2.87
N PRO A 109 8.02 11.97 -2.61
CA PRO A 109 8.47 12.25 -1.24
C PRO A 109 7.66 13.36 -0.56
N GLU A 110 7.43 14.47 -1.27
CA GLU A 110 6.65 15.61 -0.78
C GLU A 110 5.21 15.22 -0.45
N LEU A 111 4.56 14.43 -1.32
CA LEU A 111 3.19 14.01 -1.09
C LEU A 111 3.06 12.92 -0.04
N LEU A 112 4.05 12.03 0.10
CA LEU A 112 4.09 11.05 1.17
C LEU A 112 4.09 11.77 2.52
N GLU A 113 5.02 12.71 2.72
CA GLU A 113 5.12 13.50 3.95
C GLU A 113 3.80 14.21 4.28
N LYS A 114 3.23 14.95 3.31
CA LYS A 114 1.94 15.65 3.47
C LYS A 114 0.77 14.72 3.84
N ASN A 115 0.78 13.49 3.34
CA ASN A 115 -0.26 12.52 3.67
C ASN A 115 -0.08 11.93 5.06
N LEU A 116 1.17 11.67 5.46
CA LEU A 116 1.51 11.19 6.79
C LEU A 116 1.20 12.23 7.88
N ASP A 117 1.44 13.52 7.62
CA ASP A 117 1.10 14.61 8.54
C ASP A 117 -0.41 14.74 8.77
N ARG A 118 -1.22 14.32 7.80
CA ARG A 118 -2.69 14.30 7.89
C ARG A 118 -3.24 13.07 8.61
N MET A 119 -2.40 12.08 8.89
CA MET A 119 -2.79 10.95 9.72
C MET A 119 -2.59 11.33 11.18
N ASN A 120 -3.68 11.33 11.96
CA ASN A 120 -3.58 11.48 13.40
C ASN A 120 -2.64 10.41 13.95
N LYS A 121 -1.63 10.80 14.71
CA LYS A 121 -0.85 9.83 15.49
C LYS A 121 -1.77 9.20 16.55
N PRO A 122 -1.59 7.91 16.88
CA PRO A 122 -2.29 7.26 17.98
C PRO A 122 -2.16 8.03 19.30
#